data_AF-A0A2H9N1W7-F1
#
_entry.id   AF-A0A2H9N1W7-F1
#
_cell.length_a   1.000
_cell.length_b   1.000
_cell.length_c   1.000
_cell.angle_alpha   90.00
_cell.angle_beta   90.00
_cell.angle_gamma   90.00
#
_symmetry.space_group_name_H-M   'P 1'
#
loop_
_entity.id
_entity.type
_entity.pdbx_description
1 polymer ?
#
loop_
_entity_poly.entity_id
_entity_poly.type
_entity_poly.pdbx_seq_one_letter_code
_entity_poly.pdbx_strand_id
1 'polypeptide(L)' 'MLKTRKSILKRFKITRTGKVLRRPTGLDHYRAKKTGKQIRKSRKWVEVPKAEAKKIKKLIH' A
#
# COMPACT_ATOMS: atom_id res chain seq x y z
N MET A 1 -25.14 5.15 -9.34
CA MET A 1 -23.99 4.31 -9.73
C MET A 1 -22.88 4.49 -8.69
N LEU A 2 -22.43 3.42 -8.02
CA LEU A 2 -21.30 3.48 -7.09
C LEU A 2 -20.02 3.81 -7.87
N LYS A 3 -19.39 4.96 -7.57
CA LYS A 3 -18.24 5.48 -8.31
C LYS A 3 -16.97 5.04 -7.62
N THR A 4 -16.12 4.35 -8.37
CA THR A 4 -14.86 3.87 -7.80
C THR A 4 -13.94 5.03 -7.38
N ARG A 5 -13.50 5.03 -6.12
CA ARG A 5 -12.52 5.98 -5.60
C ARG A 5 -11.14 5.71 -6.19
N LYS A 6 -10.82 6.39 -7.29
CA LYS A 6 -9.55 6.23 -8.04
C LYS A 6 -8.30 6.46 -7.18
N SER A 7 -8.38 7.33 -6.17
CA SER A 7 -7.26 7.59 -5.24
C SER A 7 -6.82 6.34 -4.48
N ILE A 8 -7.76 5.48 -4.11
CA ILE A 8 -7.50 4.24 -3.37
C ILE A 8 -6.89 3.19 -4.30
N LEU A 9 -7.45 3.03 -5.50
CA LEU A 9 -6.90 2.10 -6.51
C LEU A 9 -5.46 2.43 -6.90
N LYS A 10 -5.08 3.71 -6.92
CA LYS A 10 -3.70 4.13 -7.21
C LYS A 10 -2.71 3.79 -6.08
N ARG A 11 -3.19 3.62 -4.84
CA ARG A 11 -2.34 3.45 -3.64
C ARG A 11 -2.31 2.02 -3.09
N PHE A 12 -3.38 1.25 -3.32
CA PHE A 12 -3.54 -0.10 -2.81
C PHE A 12 -3.76 -1.09 -3.95
N LYS A 13 -3.11 -2.26 -3.85
CA LYS A 13 -3.30 -3.37 -4.77
C LYS A 13 -4.06 -4.49 -4.07
N ILE A 14 -5.13 -4.97 -4.69
CA ILE A 14 -5.84 -6.18 -4.23
C ILE A 14 -5.31 -7.36 -5.03
N THR A 15 -4.82 -8.39 -4.36
CA THR A 15 -4.37 -9.64 -5.01
C THR A 15 -5.56 -10.51 -5.39
N ARG A 16 -5.33 -11.51 -6.26
CA ARG A 16 -6.33 -12.53 -6.61
C ARG A 16 -6.91 -13.26 -5.39
N THR A 17 -6.09 -13.48 -4.36
CA THR A 17 -6.49 -14.09 -3.08
C THR A 17 -7.17 -13.13 -2.11
N GLY A 18 -7.37 -11.87 -2.51
CA GLY A 18 -8.06 -10.86 -1.70
C GLY A 18 -7.20 -10.17 -0.64
N LYS A 19 -5.87 -10.36 -0.64
CA LYS A 19 -4.95 -9.59 0.20
C LYS A 19 -4.86 -8.15 -0.29
N VAL A 20 -4.74 -7.21 0.64
CA VAL A 20 -4.55 -5.79 0.34
C VAL A 20 -3.09 -5.45 0.58
N LEU A 21 -2.42 -4.98 -0.46
CA LEU A 21 -1.02 -4.58 -0.42
C LEU A 21 -0.90 -3.06 -0.52
N ARG A 22 0.11 -2.51 0.14
CA ARG A 22 0.52 -1.10 0.03
C ARG A 22 2.01 -0.96 -0.19
N ARG A 23 2.44 0.21 -0.70
CA ARG A 23 3.83 0.61 -0.65
C ARG A 23 4.22 0.98 0.79
N PRO A 24 5.44 0.64 1.27
CA PRO A 24 5.97 1.17 2.52
C PRO A 24 6.10 2.70 2.46
N THR A 25 5.94 3.35 3.60
CA THR A 25 6.03 4.82 3.74
C THR A 25 7.48 5.28 3.96
N GLY A 26 7.72 6.59 3.81
CA GLY A 26 9.03 7.19 4.08
C GLY A 26 10.08 6.96 2.99
N LEU A 27 9.65 6.88 1.73
CA LEU A 27 10.50 6.56 0.57
C LEU A 27 10.71 7.72 -0.40
N ASP A 28 10.12 8.87 -0.12
CA ASP A 28 10.11 9.99 -1.07
C ASP A 28 11.38 10.85 -0.93
N HIS A 29 11.85 11.06 0.29
CA HIS A 29 12.96 11.97 0.61
C HIS A 29 13.78 11.45 1.81
N TYR A 30 14.90 12.12 2.13
CA TYR A 30 15.83 11.77 3.22
C TYR A 30 16.35 10.32 3.17
N ARG A 31 16.65 9.81 1.96
CA ARG A 31 17.20 8.45 1.80
C ARG A 31 18.72 8.37 1.89
N ALA A 32 19.42 9.50 1.73
CA ALA A 32 20.89 9.54 1.72
C ALA A 32 21.52 8.97 3.01
N LYS A 33 20.88 9.19 4.16
CA LYS A 33 21.35 8.68 5.47
C LYS A 33 20.84 7.26 5.79
N LYS A 34 19.96 6.68 4.96
CA LYS A 34 19.40 5.35 5.21
C LYS A 34 20.35 4.29 4.67
N THR A 35 20.48 3.20 5.41
CA THR A 35 21.31 2.07 4.94
C THR A 35 20.75 1.47 3.64
N GLY A 36 21.64 0.95 2.79
CA GLY A 36 21.22 0.25 1.57
C GLY A 36 20.27 -0.92 1.86
N LYS A 37 20.43 -1.60 3.00
CA LYS A 37 19.52 -2.67 3.47
C LYS A 37 18.10 -2.16 3.72
N GLN A 38 17.94 -1.04 4.43
CA GLN A 38 16.63 -0.42 4.67
C GLN A 38 15.97 0.00 3.35
N ILE A 39 16.73 0.64 2.46
CA ILE A 39 16.27 1.05 1.13
C ILE A 39 15.80 -0.16 0.32
N ARG A 40 16.56 -1.26 0.28
CA ARG A 40 16.17 -2.48 -0.45
C ARG A 40 14.91 -3.12 0.12
N LYS A 41 14.81 -3.25 1.45
CA LYS A 41 13.62 -3.83 2.12
C LYS A 41 12.34 -3.07 1.76
N SER A 42 12.44 -1.75 1.62
CA SER A 42 11.30 -0.89 1.31
C SER A 42 10.78 -0.93 -0.14
N ARG A 43 11.49 -1.61 -1.06
CA ARG A 43 11.04 -1.74 -2.46
C ARG A 43 9.86 -2.71 -2.63
N LYS A 44 9.69 -3.63 -1.67
CA LYS A 44 8.63 -4.64 -1.73
C LYS A 44 7.31 -4.05 -1.24
N TRP A 45 6.22 -4.48 -1.87
CA TRP A 45 4.88 -4.23 -1.35
C TRP A 45 4.69 -4.99 -0.03
N VAL A 46 4.01 -4.36 0.91
CA VAL A 46 3.73 -4.92 2.23
C VAL A 46 2.23 -5.14 2.40
N GLU A 47 1.90 -6.23 3.09
CA GLU A 47 0.51 -6.57 3.40
C GLU A 47 -0.05 -5.61 4.45
N VAL A 48 -1.27 -5.15 4.21
CA VAL A 48 -2.01 -4.31 5.14
C VAL A 48 -2.64 -5.20 6.22
N PRO A 49 -2.63 -4.80 7.50
CA PRO A 49 -3.33 -5.52 8.56
C PRO A 49 -4.81 -5.80 8.21
N LYS A 50 -5.31 -6.98 8.60
CA LYS A 50 -6.67 -7.43 8.25
C LYS A 50 -7.76 -6.41 8.64
N ALA A 51 -7.61 -5.75 9.79
CA ALA A 51 -8.54 -4.73 10.27
C ALA A 51 -8.66 -3.53 9.32
N GLU A 52 -7.52 -3.01 8.85
CA GLU A 52 -7.49 -1.90 7.89
C GLU A 52 -7.93 -2.34 6.50
N ALA A 53 -7.54 -3.54 6.07
CA ALA A 53 -7.93 -4.10 4.78
C ALA A 53 -9.45 -4.14 4.60
N LYS A 54 -10.21 -4.48 5.65
CA LYS A 54 -11.69 -4.47 5.63
C LYS A 54 -12.25 -3.06 5.39
N LYS A 55 -11.65 -2.04 6.01
CA LYS A 55 -12.05 -0.63 5.81
C LYS A 55 -11.71 -0.15 4.40
N ILE A 56 -10.51 -0.46 3.91
CA ILE A 56 -10.07 -0.06 2.57
C ILE A 56 -10.98 -0.64 1.47
N LYS A 57 -11.35 -1.92 1.58
CA LYS A 57 -12.26 -2.56 0.61
C LYS A 57 -13.62 -1.86 0.53
N LYS A 58 -14.16 -1.43 1.67
CA LYS A 58 -15.44 -0.69 1.71
C LYS A 58 -15.36 0.68 1.03
N LEU A 59 -14.19 1.33 1.07
CA LEU A 59 -14.00 2.67 0.55
C LEU A 59 -13.76 2.70 -0.97
N ILE A 60 -13.64 1.56 -1.64
CA ILE A 60 -13.36 1.51 -3.09
C ILE A 60 -14.54 2.02 -3.90
N HIS A 61 -15.77 1.81 -3.43
CA HIS A 61 -17.01 2.07 -4.15
C HIS A 61 -17.74 3.31 -3.65
#